data_AF-A0AA42ULA1-F1
#
_entry.id   AF-A0AA42ULA1-F1
#
_cell.length_a   1.000
_cell.length_b   1.000
_cell.length_c   1.000
_cell.angle_alpha   90.00
_cell.angle_beta   90.00
_cell.angle_gamma   90.00
#
_symmetry.space_group_name_H-M   'P 1'
#
loop_
_entity.id
_entity.type
_entity.pdbx_description
1 polymer ?
#
loop_
_entity_poly.entity_id
_entity_poly.type
_entity_poly.pdbx_seq_one_letter_code
_entity_poly.pdbx_strand_id
1 'polypeptide(L)'
;MIRSLRVRLMLAAALLALLFMLALLPALQKAFSLALQESIEQRLASDVTTLISAARIERGQLQMPALLPDERYNLPYTGLLGYIFDRQGTLVWQSRATRNRNINYHPRYDGRGNEFARIHQDDGDEFFVYDVEVKLLGGKSAAFSIVALQPVREYQDTLNGLREKLYLGFGAALLALMMLLWAGLTWGLRSLRQLSSELDDVESGARDGLSREHPRELLRLTGSLNRLLRSEREQRQRYRDSLDDLAHSLKTPLAVLQGVGESMEQGDREQARVLQSQIERMSQQIDYQLQRASLRKSGLVRHQVELKPLLDSLCSTLAKVYRDKRVEVSLDIPALARVPMEQGALLELLGNLLENAYRLCLGQVRVSLRQSPGLLELCVEDDGPGVPPDQRERILERGERLDRQHPGQGIGLAVVKDIIDSYDAELSLGDSPLGGAAFRIAFRLD
;
A
#
# COMPACT_ATOMS: atom_id res chain seq x y z
N MET A 1 -27.02 1.52 1.85
CA MET A 1 -25.55 1.63 1.69
C MET A 1 -25.15 1.14 0.30
N ILE A 2 -24.52 1.99 -0.51
CA ILE A 2 -24.08 1.63 -1.86
C ILE A 2 -22.97 0.56 -1.74
N ARG A 3 -23.17 -0.66 -2.26
CA ARG A 3 -22.21 -1.78 -2.12
C ARG A 3 -21.09 -1.80 -3.16
N SER A 4 -21.24 -1.08 -4.26
CA SER A 4 -20.23 -1.07 -5.34
C SER A 4 -19.14 -0.03 -5.08
N LEU A 5 -17.88 -0.47 -5.02
CA LEU A 5 -16.71 0.40 -4.92
C LEU A 5 -16.66 1.42 -6.08
N ARG A 6 -17.04 0.99 -7.28
CA ARG A 6 -17.12 1.85 -8.48
C ARG A 6 -18.06 3.02 -8.29
N VAL A 7 -19.26 2.77 -7.76
CA VAL A 7 -20.27 3.81 -7.55
C VAL A 7 -19.82 4.77 -6.44
N ARG A 8 -19.19 4.26 -5.37
CA ARG A 8 -18.64 5.11 -4.31
C ARG A 8 -17.55 6.04 -4.83
N LEU A 9 -16.59 5.51 -5.58
CA LEU A 9 -15.50 6.31 -6.17
C LEU A 9 -16.03 7.35 -7.15
N MET A 10 -16.98 6.98 -8.01
CA MET A 10 -17.62 7.93 -8.93
C MET A 10 -18.38 9.04 -8.19
N LEU A 11 -19.14 8.71 -7.15
CA LEU A 11 -19.85 9.71 -6.37
C LEU A 11 -18.90 10.64 -5.62
N ALA A 12 -17.82 10.12 -5.05
CA ALA A 12 -16.81 10.93 -4.39
C ALA A 12 -16.11 11.88 -5.38
N ALA A 13 -15.72 11.37 -6.57
CA ALA A 13 -15.12 12.19 -7.61
C ALA A 13 -16.10 13.25 -8.16
N ALA A 14 -17.37 12.88 -8.37
CA ALA A 14 -18.41 13.79 -8.81
C ALA A 14 -18.67 14.89 -7.77
N LEU A 15 -18.75 14.54 -6.48
CA LEU A 15 -18.91 15.48 -5.39
C LEU A 15 -17.71 16.44 -5.31
N LEU A 16 -16.48 15.92 -5.40
CA LEU A 16 -15.28 16.75 -5.37
C LEU A 16 -15.22 17.70 -6.56
N ALA A 17 -15.51 17.22 -7.78
CA ALA A 17 -15.54 18.04 -8.98
C ALA A 17 -16.62 19.13 -8.88
N LEU A 18 -17.80 18.78 -8.36
CA LEU A 18 -18.89 19.72 -8.12
C LEU A 18 -18.49 20.80 -7.10
N LEU A 19 -17.92 20.41 -5.96
CA LEU A 19 -17.45 21.34 -4.93
C LEU A 19 -16.36 22.27 -5.46
N PHE A 20 -15.41 21.72 -6.22
CA PHE A 20 -14.37 22.51 -6.87
C PHE A 20 -14.95 23.52 -7.85
N MET A 21 -15.91 23.12 -8.70
CA MET A 21 -16.60 24.05 -9.60
C MET A 21 -17.39 25.11 -8.84
N LEU A 22 -18.07 24.73 -7.76
CA LEU A 22 -18.87 25.64 -6.95
C LEU A 22 -18.00 26.70 -6.24
N ALA A 23 -16.74 26.38 -5.95
CA ALA A 23 -15.76 27.33 -5.43
C ALA A 23 -15.08 28.17 -6.51
N LEU A 24 -14.68 27.55 -7.63
CA LEU A 24 -13.90 28.21 -8.69
C LEU A 24 -14.75 29.21 -9.49
N LEU A 25 -16.00 28.86 -9.81
CA LEU A 25 -16.87 29.67 -10.64
C LEU A 25 -17.14 31.08 -10.05
N PRO A 26 -17.56 31.24 -8.78
CA PRO A 26 -17.75 32.58 -8.21
C PRO A 26 -16.42 33.34 -8.07
N ALA A 27 -15.31 32.65 -7.82
CA ALA A 27 -13.99 33.29 -7.76
C ALA A 27 -13.60 33.89 -9.13
N LEU A 28 -13.81 33.14 -10.22
CA LEU A 28 -13.54 33.61 -11.58
C LEU A 28 -14.48 34.75 -11.98
N GLN A 29 -15.77 34.63 -11.68
CA GLN A 29 -16.74 35.71 -11.91
C GLN A 29 -16.35 37.00 -11.16
N LYS A 30 -15.91 36.88 -9.90
CA LYS A 30 -15.46 38.02 -9.09
C LYS A 30 -14.19 38.64 -9.66
N ALA A 31 -13.20 37.83 -10.00
CA ALA A 31 -11.95 38.30 -10.60
C ALA A 31 -12.20 39.05 -11.90
N PHE A 32 -13.07 38.52 -12.76
CA PHE A 32 -13.45 39.18 -14.00
C PHE A 32 -14.24 40.48 -13.76
N SER A 33 -15.16 40.50 -12.79
CA SER A 33 -15.89 41.73 -12.46
C SER A 33 -14.96 42.85 -11.99
N LEU A 34 -13.95 42.52 -11.17
CA LEU A 34 -12.95 43.48 -10.71
C LEU A 34 -12.11 44.00 -11.87
N ALA A 35 -11.60 43.10 -12.72
CA ALA A 35 -10.80 43.46 -13.89
C ALA A 35 -11.59 44.32 -14.89
N LEU A 36 -12.88 44.01 -15.11
CA LEU A 36 -13.74 44.77 -16.00
C LEU A 36 -14.06 46.16 -15.42
N GLN A 37 -14.31 46.27 -14.11
CA GLN A 37 -14.52 47.55 -13.45
C GLN A 37 -13.27 48.42 -13.52
N GLU A 38 -12.08 47.87 -13.24
CA GLU A 38 -10.80 48.59 -13.37
C GLU A 38 -10.54 49.04 -14.81
N SER A 39 -10.89 48.20 -15.80
CA SER A 39 -10.80 48.58 -17.22
C SER A 39 -11.76 49.72 -17.59
N ILE A 40 -12.97 49.74 -17.02
CA ILE A 40 -13.92 50.85 -17.20
C ILE A 40 -13.36 52.13 -16.57
N GLU A 41 -12.84 52.06 -15.36
CA GLU A 41 -12.23 53.20 -14.67
C GLU A 41 -11.06 53.80 -15.49
N GLN A 42 -10.12 52.97 -15.95
CA GLN A 42 -8.99 53.42 -16.77
C GLN A 42 -9.46 54.03 -18.10
N ARG A 43 -10.48 53.46 -18.72
CA ARG A 43 -11.08 53.98 -19.96
C ARG A 43 -11.71 55.35 -19.73
N LEU A 44 -12.54 55.49 -18.69
CA LEU A 44 -13.16 56.76 -18.35
C LEU A 44 -12.12 57.82 -17.96
N ALA A 45 -11.04 57.44 -17.26
CA ALA A 45 -9.93 58.34 -16.96
C ALA A 45 -9.24 58.87 -18.23
N SER A 46 -9.02 58.00 -19.22
CA SER A 46 -8.48 58.39 -20.53
C SER A 46 -9.45 59.30 -21.31
N ASP A 47 -10.74 58.98 -21.24
CA ASP A 47 -11.81 59.75 -21.89
C ASP A 47 -11.89 61.17 -21.28
N VAL A 48 -11.84 61.30 -19.94
CA VAL A 48 -11.76 62.59 -19.23
C VAL A 48 -10.48 63.36 -19.58
N THR A 49 -9.32 62.68 -19.65
CA THR A 49 -8.05 63.32 -20.05
C THR A 49 -8.13 63.92 -21.46
N THR A 50 -8.87 63.26 -22.36
CA THR A 50 -9.14 63.76 -23.71
C THR A 50 -10.02 65.01 -23.69
N LEU A 51 -11.06 65.03 -22.84
CA LEU A 51 -11.90 66.22 -22.63
C LEU A 51 -11.09 67.39 -22.03
N ILE A 52 -10.24 67.13 -21.03
CA ILE A 52 -9.33 68.12 -20.44
C ILE A 52 -8.42 68.74 -21.51
N SER A 53 -7.85 67.90 -22.37
CA SER A 53 -6.92 68.35 -23.43
C SER A 53 -7.61 69.17 -24.52
N ALA A 54 -8.91 68.94 -24.75
CA ALA A 54 -9.72 69.69 -25.70
C ALA A 54 -10.24 71.03 -25.13
N ALA A 55 -10.33 71.16 -23.80
CA ALA A 55 -10.83 72.35 -23.12
C ALA A 55 -9.86 73.53 -23.22
N ARG A 56 -10.38 74.71 -23.56
CA ARG A 56 -9.61 75.96 -23.59
C ARG A 56 -10.30 77.03 -22.75
N ILE A 57 -9.52 77.87 -22.08
CA ILE A 57 -10.03 79.09 -21.44
C ILE A 57 -9.75 80.28 -22.36
N GLU A 58 -10.81 80.94 -22.82
CA GLU A 58 -10.72 82.20 -23.54
C GLU A 58 -11.57 83.25 -22.83
N ARG A 59 -10.99 84.40 -22.52
CA ARG A 59 -11.66 85.52 -21.81
C ARG A 59 -12.34 85.11 -20.49
N GLY A 60 -11.75 84.14 -19.77
CA GLY A 60 -12.27 83.65 -18.49
C GLY A 60 -13.49 82.72 -18.60
N GLN A 61 -13.91 82.34 -19.82
CA GLN A 61 -14.97 81.36 -20.05
C GLN A 61 -14.39 80.07 -20.66
N LEU A 62 -14.97 78.94 -20.27
CA LEU A 62 -14.65 77.64 -20.84
C LEU A 62 -15.18 77.57 -22.28
N GLN A 63 -14.29 77.33 -23.24
CA GLN A 63 -14.64 77.04 -24.63
C GLN A 63 -14.22 75.62 -24.99
N MET A 64 -15.18 74.86 -25.51
CA MET A 64 -14.98 73.51 -26.05
C MET A 64 -15.11 73.54 -27.58
N PRO A 65 -14.34 72.74 -28.32
CA PRO A 65 -14.46 72.67 -29.77
C PRO A 65 -15.83 72.13 -30.20
N ALA A 66 -16.31 72.58 -31.37
CA ALA A 66 -17.62 72.20 -31.88
C ALA A 66 -17.75 70.68 -32.16
N LEU A 67 -16.64 70.03 -32.48
CA LEU A 67 -16.47 68.59 -32.68
C LEU A 67 -15.32 68.13 -31.80
N LEU A 68 -15.57 67.14 -30.95
CA LEU A 68 -14.53 66.51 -30.17
C LEU A 68 -13.76 65.47 -31.00
N PRO A 69 -12.46 65.26 -30.73
CA PRO A 69 -11.65 64.25 -31.42
C PRO A 69 -12.20 62.83 -31.30
N ASP A 70 -12.84 62.50 -30.18
CA ASP A 70 -13.57 61.25 -30.02
C ASP A 70 -15.02 61.42 -30.49
N GLU A 71 -15.37 60.76 -31.60
CA GLU A 71 -16.71 60.79 -32.20
C GLU A 71 -17.82 60.33 -31.25
N ARG A 72 -17.48 59.53 -30.23
CA ARG A 72 -18.44 59.06 -29.21
C ARG A 72 -19.06 60.20 -28.40
N TYR A 73 -18.44 61.37 -28.32
CA TYR A 73 -19.09 62.53 -27.67
C TYR A 73 -19.98 63.35 -28.62
N ASN A 74 -19.86 63.10 -29.92
CA ASN A 74 -20.58 63.85 -30.96
C ASN A 74 -21.88 63.15 -31.40
N LEU A 75 -21.97 61.82 -31.21
CA LEU A 75 -23.10 61.00 -31.65
C LEU A 75 -24.12 60.72 -30.51
N PRO A 76 -25.44 60.81 -30.75
CA PRO A 76 -26.48 60.70 -29.72
C PRO A 76 -26.75 59.28 -29.14
N TYR A 77 -25.96 58.26 -29.50
CA TYR A 77 -26.23 56.84 -29.13
C TYR A 77 -25.04 56.06 -28.59
N THR A 78 -23.91 56.72 -28.38
CA THR A 78 -22.61 56.07 -28.11
C THR A 78 -22.37 55.74 -26.64
N GLY A 79 -23.39 55.85 -25.78
CA GLY A 79 -23.35 55.46 -24.36
C GLY A 79 -22.46 56.33 -23.47
N LEU A 80 -21.44 56.98 -24.03
CA LEU A 80 -20.48 57.83 -23.34
C LEU A 80 -21.02 59.26 -23.18
N LEU A 81 -21.11 59.71 -21.94
CA LEU A 81 -21.71 60.98 -21.58
C LEU A 81 -20.66 61.89 -20.95
N GLY A 82 -20.46 63.08 -21.51
CA GLY A 82 -19.48 64.06 -20.99
C GLY A 82 -20.16 65.30 -20.43
N TYR A 83 -19.76 65.72 -19.23
CA TYR A 83 -20.21 66.96 -18.57
C TYR A 83 -19.03 67.71 -17.99
N ILE A 84 -19.15 69.04 -17.96
CA ILE A 84 -18.18 69.91 -17.27
C ILE A 84 -18.97 70.85 -16.37
N PHE A 85 -18.57 70.92 -15.10
CA PHE A 85 -19.17 71.74 -14.07
C PHE A 85 -18.18 72.80 -13.58
N ASP A 86 -18.68 73.98 -13.21
CA ASP A 86 -17.89 74.98 -12.49
C ASP A 86 -17.70 74.61 -11.01
N ARG A 87 -16.95 75.43 -10.27
CA ARG A 87 -16.68 75.26 -8.82
C ARG A 87 -17.94 75.24 -7.96
N GLN A 88 -19.02 75.87 -8.41
CA GLN A 88 -20.30 75.94 -7.72
C GLN A 88 -21.19 74.73 -8.02
N GLY A 89 -20.74 73.81 -8.89
CA GLY A 89 -21.52 72.66 -9.35
C GLY A 89 -22.52 73.01 -10.45
N THR A 90 -22.41 74.18 -11.07
CA THR A 90 -23.25 74.59 -12.20
C THR A 90 -22.71 73.96 -13.47
N LEU A 91 -23.60 73.38 -14.27
CA LEU A 91 -23.24 72.80 -15.56
C LEU A 91 -22.80 73.90 -16.54
N VAL A 92 -21.55 73.85 -17.01
CA VAL A 92 -20.99 74.82 -17.98
C VAL A 92 -20.88 74.26 -19.39
N TRP A 93 -20.75 72.94 -19.52
CA TRP A 93 -20.74 72.28 -20.83
C TRP A 93 -21.26 70.84 -20.73
N GLN A 94 -21.91 70.39 -21.79
CA GLN A 94 -22.30 68.99 -21.95
C GLN A 94 -22.05 68.55 -23.40
N SER A 95 -21.71 67.28 -23.57
CA SER A 95 -21.50 66.65 -24.88
C SER A 95 -22.75 66.70 -25.77
N ARG A 96 -22.60 66.53 -27.08
CA ARG A 96 -23.77 66.45 -27.98
C ARG A 96 -24.55 65.16 -27.74
N ALA A 97 -23.86 64.10 -27.36
CA ALA A 97 -24.43 62.83 -26.94
C ALA A 97 -25.40 62.96 -25.75
N THR A 98 -25.21 63.97 -24.90
CA THR A 98 -25.98 64.17 -23.65
C THR A 98 -27.11 65.19 -23.75
N ARG A 99 -27.31 65.84 -24.91
CA ARG A 99 -28.20 67.01 -25.04
C ARG A 99 -29.68 66.74 -24.66
N ASN A 100 -30.11 65.48 -24.64
CA ASN A 100 -31.47 65.05 -24.26
C ASN A 100 -31.53 64.27 -22.93
N ARG A 101 -30.44 64.23 -22.14
CA ARG A 101 -30.40 63.53 -20.85
C ARG A 101 -29.88 64.46 -19.75
N ASN A 102 -30.71 64.74 -18.77
CA ASN A 102 -30.30 65.44 -17.56
C ASN A 102 -29.83 64.41 -16.53
N ILE A 103 -28.61 64.55 -16.02
CA ILE A 103 -28.05 63.62 -15.03
C ILE A 103 -28.03 64.32 -13.68
N ASN A 104 -28.67 63.69 -12.70
CA ASN A 104 -28.63 64.09 -11.31
C ASN A 104 -27.26 63.67 -10.71
N TYR A 105 -26.22 64.45 -11.01
CA TYR A 105 -24.88 64.31 -10.45
C TYR A 105 -24.38 65.69 -10.02
N HIS A 106 -23.93 65.78 -8.78
CA HIS A 106 -23.34 66.99 -8.22
C HIS A 106 -21.87 66.70 -7.87
N PRO A 107 -20.91 67.33 -8.57
CA PRO A 107 -19.51 67.11 -8.31
C PRO A 107 -19.14 67.66 -6.93
N ARG A 108 -18.23 66.98 -6.23
CA ARG A 108 -17.73 67.40 -4.92
C ARG A 108 -16.30 67.90 -5.08
N TYR A 109 -16.11 69.20 -4.86
CA TYR A 109 -14.78 69.79 -4.82
C TYR A 109 -14.14 69.58 -3.43
N ASP A 110 -13.60 68.39 -3.20
CA ASP A 110 -12.94 68.02 -1.95
C ASP A 110 -11.41 68.06 -2.04
N GLY A 111 -10.86 68.33 -3.24
CA GLY A 111 -9.42 68.45 -3.47
C GLY A 111 -8.68 67.12 -3.55
N ARG A 112 -9.38 65.98 -3.66
CA ARG A 112 -8.79 64.64 -3.84
C ARG A 112 -8.33 64.37 -5.27
N GLY A 113 -8.67 65.23 -6.23
CA GLY A 113 -8.14 65.22 -7.59
C GLY A 113 -9.01 64.41 -8.57
N ASN A 114 -9.34 63.15 -8.26
CA ASN A 114 -10.25 62.33 -9.05
C ASN A 114 -11.13 61.41 -8.18
N GLU A 115 -12.30 61.05 -8.70
CA GLU A 115 -13.24 60.13 -8.04
C GLU A 115 -13.84 59.16 -9.07
N PHE A 116 -13.81 57.86 -8.76
CA PHE A 116 -14.57 56.84 -9.49
C PHE A 116 -15.72 56.31 -8.63
N ALA A 117 -16.96 56.46 -9.11
CA ALA A 117 -18.15 56.11 -8.34
C ALA A 117 -19.24 55.50 -9.23
N ARG A 118 -20.20 54.80 -8.60
CA ARG A 118 -21.43 54.34 -9.24
C ARG A 118 -22.59 55.17 -8.72
N ILE A 119 -23.33 55.81 -9.62
CA ILE A 119 -24.49 56.66 -9.28
C ILE A 119 -25.78 56.01 -9.79
N HIS A 120 -26.87 56.30 -9.08
CA HIS A 120 -28.21 55.86 -9.45
C HIS A 120 -29.02 57.10 -9.84
N GLN A 121 -29.69 57.05 -10.99
CA GLN A 121 -30.59 58.10 -11.44
C GLN A 121 -32.02 57.82 -10.99
N ASP A 122 -32.83 58.88 -10.92
CA ASP A 122 -34.24 58.81 -10.51
C ASP A 122 -35.10 57.96 -11.47
N ASP A 123 -34.66 57.81 -12.73
CA ASP A 123 -35.26 56.96 -13.77
C ASP A 123 -34.86 55.47 -13.63
N GLY A 124 -34.12 55.10 -12.58
CA GLY A 124 -33.65 53.74 -12.33
C GLY A 124 -32.40 53.33 -13.13
N ASP A 125 -31.96 54.17 -14.07
CA ASP A 125 -30.68 53.99 -14.78
C ASP A 125 -29.50 54.19 -13.82
N GLU A 126 -28.46 53.36 -13.95
CA GLU A 126 -27.22 53.50 -13.18
C GLU A 126 -26.03 53.79 -14.09
N PHE A 127 -25.08 54.58 -13.59
CA PHE A 127 -23.90 54.99 -14.32
C PHE A 127 -22.63 54.82 -13.48
N PHE A 128 -21.56 54.37 -14.13
CA PHE A 128 -20.20 54.59 -13.66
C PHE A 128 -19.79 56.02 -13.99
N VAL A 129 -19.18 56.69 -13.03
CA VAL A 129 -18.78 58.10 -13.09
C VAL A 129 -17.30 58.17 -12.79
N TYR A 130 -16.57 58.87 -13.66
CA TYR A 130 -15.21 59.30 -13.38
C TYR A 130 -15.17 60.82 -13.42
N ASP A 131 -14.94 61.42 -12.26
CA ASP A 131 -14.84 62.88 -12.07
C ASP A 131 -13.38 63.26 -11.82
N VAL A 132 -12.90 64.29 -12.52
CA VAL A 132 -11.57 64.86 -12.31
C VAL A 132 -11.67 66.37 -12.09
N GLU A 133 -11.11 66.83 -10.98
CA GLU A 133 -10.97 68.24 -10.67
C GLU A 133 -9.74 68.82 -11.38
N VAL A 134 -9.94 69.83 -12.23
CA VAL A 134 -8.85 70.48 -12.97
C VAL A 134 -8.83 71.98 -12.72
N LYS A 135 -7.63 72.51 -12.48
CA LYS A 135 -7.35 73.95 -12.45
C LYS A 135 -6.71 74.33 -13.78
N LEU A 136 -7.50 74.87 -14.70
CA LEU A 136 -7.01 75.32 -15.99
C LEU A 136 -6.25 76.65 -15.83
N LEU A 137 -5.06 76.75 -16.44
CA LEU A 137 -4.18 77.92 -16.35
C LEU A 137 -4.73 79.08 -17.19
N GLY A 138 -5.53 79.96 -16.57
CA GLY A 138 -6.17 81.08 -17.30
C GLY A 138 -6.55 82.31 -16.46
N GLY A 139 -6.06 82.43 -15.23
CA GLY A 139 -6.43 83.49 -14.29
C GLY A 139 -7.06 82.94 -13.01
N LYS A 140 -6.93 83.69 -11.91
CA LYS A 140 -7.20 83.22 -10.54
C LYS A 140 -8.61 82.61 -10.40
N SER A 141 -8.67 81.29 -10.16
CA SER A 141 -9.82 80.50 -9.67
C SER A 141 -10.75 79.78 -10.68
N ALA A 142 -10.37 79.56 -11.93
CA ALA A 142 -11.15 78.69 -12.83
C ALA A 142 -10.89 77.18 -12.53
N ALA A 143 -11.57 76.66 -11.51
CA ALA A 143 -11.62 75.23 -11.21
C ALA A 143 -12.87 74.63 -11.87
N PHE A 144 -12.68 73.53 -12.60
CA PHE A 144 -13.73 72.79 -13.27
C PHE A 144 -13.66 71.31 -12.88
N SER A 145 -14.81 70.66 -12.85
CA SER A 145 -14.98 69.22 -12.69
C SER A 145 -15.37 68.69 -14.04
N ILE A 146 -14.55 67.79 -14.58
CA ILE A 146 -14.76 67.17 -15.88
C ILE A 146 -15.15 65.72 -15.64
N VAL A 147 -16.36 65.39 -16.06
CA VAL A 147 -17.03 64.14 -15.69
C VAL A 147 -17.32 63.33 -16.95
N ALA A 148 -16.87 62.08 -16.98
CA ALA A 148 -17.30 61.09 -17.97
C ALA A 148 -18.18 60.03 -17.30
N LEU A 149 -19.28 59.68 -17.95
CA LEU A 149 -20.19 58.65 -17.48
C LEU A 149 -20.41 57.56 -18.53
N GLN A 150 -20.56 56.32 -18.05
CA GLN A 150 -20.95 55.16 -18.84
C GLN A 150 -22.07 54.37 -18.14
N PRO A 151 -23.11 53.92 -18.85
CA PRO A 151 -24.19 53.12 -18.27
C PRO A 151 -23.69 51.79 -17.70
N VAL A 152 -24.14 51.45 -16.48
CA VAL A 152 -23.82 50.16 -15.83
C VAL A 152 -24.48 48.97 -16.55
N ARG A 153 -25.58 49.20 -17.27
CA ARG A 153 -26.26 48.17 -18.08
C ARG A 153 -25.33 47.49 -19.10
N GLU A 154 -24.46 48.23 -19.78
CA GLU A 154 -23.49 47.66 -20.73
C GLU A 154 -22.50 46.71 -20.04
N TYR A 155 -22.08 47.07 -18.83
CA TYR A 155 -21.25 46.23 -17.96
C TYR A 155 -22.01 44.97 -17.52
N GLN A 156 -23.27 45.11 -17.11
CA GLN A 156 -24.11 43.99 -16.68
C GLN A 156 -24.40 43.01 -17.84
N ASP A 157 -24.69 43.52 -19.04
CA ASP A 157 -24.92 42.71 -20.24
C ASP A 157 -23.66 41.90 -20.61
N THR A 158 -22.50 42.55 -20.57
CA THR A 158 -21.21 41.90 -20.80
C THR A 158 -20.96 40.79 -19.77
N LEU A 159 -21.21 41.07 -18.49
CA LEU A 159 -21.08 40.08 -17.42
C LEU A 159 -22.07 38.92 -17.56
N ASN A 160 -23.32 39.19 -17.91
CA ASN A 160 -24.35 38.16 -18.05
C ASN A 160 -24.03 37.23 -19.22
N GLY A 161 -23.62 37.79 -20.37
CA GLY A 161 -23.16 37.00 -21.51
C GLY A 161 -21.93 36.17 -21.20
N LEU A 162 -20.99 36.68 -20.39
CA LEU A 162 -19.87 35.88 -19.90
C LEU A 162 -20.33 34.77 -18.96
N ARG A 163 -21.21 35.07 -17.99
CA ARG A 163 -21.72 34.08 -17.02
C ARG A 163 -22.38 32.91 -17.73
N GLU A 164 -23.22 33.16 -18.72
CA GLU A 164 -23.87 32.13 -19.51
C GLU A 164 -22.84 31.20 -20.19
N LYS A 165 -21.83 31.79 -20.86
CA LYS A 165 -20.72 31.04 -21.48
C LYS A 165 -19.93 30.24 -20.46
N LEU A 166 -19.68 30.79 -19.27
CA LEU A 166 -19.00 30.08 -18.18
C LEU A 166 -19.82 28.90 -17.68
N TYR A 167 -21.13 29.06 -17.44
CA TYR A 167 -22.00 27.96 -17.01
C TYR A 167 -22.06 26.83 -18.05
N LEU A 168 -22.22 27.18 -19.33
CA LEU A 168 -22.21 26.21 -20.44
C LEU A 168 -20.86 25.48 -20.53
N GLY A 169 -19.75 26.23 -20.50
CA GLY A 169 -18.40 25.67 -20.60
C GLY A 169 -18.06 24.76 -19.42
N PHE A 170 -18.34 25.20 -18.19
CA PHE A 170 -18.13 24.39 -16.99
C PHE A 170 -19.04 23.16 -16.97
N GLY A 171 -20.32 23.30 -17.35
CA GLY A 171 -21.25 22.18 -17.45
C GLY A 171 -20.76 21.12 -18.44
N ALA A 172 -20.34 21.54 -19.64
CA ALA A 172 -19.77 20.65 -20.65
C ALA A 172 -18.47 19.98 -20.16
N ALA A 173 -17.57 20.74 -19.53
CA ALA A 173 -16.33 20.22 -18.95
C ALA A 173 -16.60 19.19 -17.84
N LEU A 174 -17.59 19.43 -16.98
CA LEU A 174 -17.99 18.50 -15.92
C LEU A 174 -18.50 17.18 -16.50
N LEU A 175 -19.37 17.26 -17.51
CA LEU A 175 -19.90 16.08 -18.20
C LEU A 175 -18.78 15.28 -18.88
N ALA A 176 -17.88 15.95 -19.60
CA ALA A 176 -16.74 15.31 -20.24
C ALA A 176 -15.83 14.62 -19.21
N LEU A 177 -15.51 15.30 -18.10
CA LEU A 177 -14.73 14.74 -17.00
C LEU A 177 -15.41 13.50 -16.39
N MET A 178 -16.73 13.55 -16.17
CA MET A 178 -17.49 12.42 -15.64
C MET A 178 -17.49 11.21 -16.59
N MET A 179 -17.63 11.43 -17.90
CA MET A 179 -17.54 10.35 -18.89
C MET A 179 -16.14 9.72 -18.92
N LEU A 180 -15.08 10.55 -18.91
CA LEU A 180 -13.69 10.08 -18.89
C LEU A 180 -13.38 9.28 -17.62
N LEU A 181 -13.81 9.77 -16.45
CA LEU A 181 -13.63 9.06 -15.19
C LEU A 181 -14.38 7.73 -15.18
N TRP A 182 -15.61 7.69 -15.69
CA TRP A 182 -16.40 6.46 -15.82
C TRP A 182 -15.72 5.44 -16.76
N ALA A 183 -15.19 5.89 -17.90
CA ALA A 183 -14.44 5.08 -18.84
C ALA A 183 -13.12 4.55 -18.22
N GLY A 184 -12.37 5.39 -17.53
CA GLY A 184 -11.14 4.99 -16.84
C GLY A 184 -11.39 3.96 -15.73
N LEU A 185 -12.40 4.18 -14.89
CA LEU A 185 -12.79 3.24 -13.83
C LEU A 185 -13.31 1.91 -14.39
N THR A 186 -14.07 1.94 -15.49
CA THR A 186 -14.54 0.70 -16.13
C THR A 186 -13.41 -0.12 -16.70
N TRP A 187 -12.46 0.53 -17.38
CA TRP A 187 -11.29 -0.13 -17.92
C TRP A 187 -10.40 -0.68 -16.79
N GLY A 188 -10.07 0.12 -15.78
CA GLY A 188 -9.24 -0.30 -14.66
C GLY A 188 -9.82 -1.50 -13.91
N LEU A 189 -11.11 -1.46 -13.55
CA LEU A 189 -11.78 -2.53 -12.81
C LEU A 189 -12.11 -3.77 -13.67
N ARG A 190 -11.98 -3.69 -15.00
CA ARG A 190 -12.16 -4.85 -15.87
C ARG A 190 -11.09 -5.91 -15.62
N SER A 191 -9.84 -5.47 -15.41
CA SER A 191 -8.72 -6.37 -15.10
C SER A 191 -8.95 -7.19 -13.82
N LEU A 192 -9.47 -6.57 -12.76
CA LEU A 192 -9.81 -7.26 -11.51
C LEU A 192 -10.93 -8.29 -11.69
N ARG A 193 -11.94 -7.97 -12.50
CA ARG A 193 -13.01 -8.93 -12.83
C ARG A 193 -12.48 -10.11 -13.65
N GLN A 194 -11.57 -9.85 -14.59
CA GLN A 194 -10.90 -10.91 -15.32
C GLN A 194 -10.10 -11.81 -14.37
N LEU A 195 -9.29 -11.24 -13.48
CA LEU A 195 -8.54 -12.00 -12.47
C LEU A 195 -9.44 -12.86 -11.58
N SER A 196 -10.60 -12.33 -11.14
CA SER A 196 -11.59 -13.10 -10.37
C SER A 196 -12.11 -14.29 -11.17
N SER A 197 -12.48 -14.07 -12.44
CA SER A 197 -12.94 -15.16 -13.32
C SER A 197 -11.85 -16.20 -13.54
N GLU A 198 -10.59 -15.79 -13.72
CA GLU A 198 -9.48 -16.75 -13.87
C GLU A 198 -9.28 -17.58 -12.60
N LEU A 199 -9.54 -17.01 -11.42
CA LEU A 199 -9.43 -17.72 -10.16
C LEU A 199 -10.56 -18.76 -10.01
N ASP A 200 -11.80 -18.40 -10.37
CA ASP A 200 -12.94 -19.33 -10.39
C ASP A 200 -12.71 -20.49 -11.38
N ASP A 201 -12.08 -20.22 -12.53
CA ASP A 201 -11.69 -21.24 -13.51
C ASP A 201 -10.61 -22.19 -12.96
N VAL A 202 -9.68 -21.68 -12.15
CA VAL A 202 -8.66 -22.51 -11.48
C VAL A 202 -9.30 -23.36 -10.38
N GLU A 203 -10.23 -22.80 -9.61
CA GLU A 203 -10.95 -23.52 -8.55
C GLU A 203 -11.80 -24.66 -9.11
N SER A 204 -12.46 -24.44 -10.25
CA SER A 204 -13.22 -25.47 -10.97
C SER A 204 -12.35 -26.48 -11.74
N GLY A 205 -11.03 -26.27 -11.78
CA GLY A 205 -10.08 -27.13 -12.50
C GLY A 205 -10.10 -26.98 -14.02
N ALA A 206 -10.79 -25.97 -14.56
CA ALA A 206 -10.80 -25.64 -15.98
C ALA A 206 -9.46 -25.03 -16.44
N ARG A 207 -8.63 -24.56 -15.49
CA ARG A 207 -7.36 -23.88 -15.78
C ARG A 207 -6.26 -24.23 -14.79
N ASP A 208 -5.04 -24.35 -15.28
CA ASP A 208 -3.86 -24.67 -14.47
C ASP A 208 -3.29 -23.48 -13.69
N GLY A 209 -3.69 -22.24 -13.99
CA GLY A 209 -3.20 -21.08 -13.25
C GLY A 209 -3.66 -19.75 -13.82
N LEU A 210 -3.27 -18.69 -13.14
CA LEU A 210 -3.59 -17.31 -13.50
C LEU A 210 -2.65 -16.83 -14.62
N SER A 211 -3.18 -16.03 -15.56
CA SER A 211 -2.40 -15.49 -16.67
C SER A 211 -1.38 -14.44 -16.22
N ARG A 212 -0.42 -14.09 -17.10
CA ARG A 212 0.56 -13.01 -16.87
C ARG A 212 0.15 -11.69 -17.53
N GLU A 213 -1.00 -11.65 -18.20
CA GLU A 213 -1.50 -10.50 -18.96
C GLU A 213 -2.29 -9.55 -18.05
N HIS A 214 -1.67 -9.13 -16.95
CA HIS A 214 -2.28 -8.23 -15.97
C HIS A 214 -1.43 -6.96 -15.81
N PRO A 215 -2.03 -5.83 -15.38
CA PRO A 215 -1.31 -4.62 -15.02
C PRO A 215 -0.17 -4.89 -14.04
N ARG A 216 0.88 -4.05 -14.08
CA ARG A 216 2.10 -4.26 -13.28
C ARG A 216 1.82 -4.34 -11.78
N GLU A 217 0.79 -3.65 -11.32
CA GLU A 217 0.29 -3.64 -9.95
C GLU A 217 -0.21 -5.03 -9.50
N LEU A 218 -0.76 -5.82 -10.43
CA LEU A 218 -1.29 -7.15 -10.17
C LEU A 218 -0.31 -8.29 -10.47
N LEU A 219 0.78 -8.02 -11.21
CA LEU A 219 1.80 -9.04 -11.53
C LEU A 219 2.42 -9.69 -10.28
N ARG A 220 2.67 -8.89 -9.24
CA ARG A 220 3.21 -9.43 -7.97
C ARG A 220 2.21 -10.36 -7.29
N LEU A 221 0.93 -9.99 -7.27
CA LEU A 221 -0.14 -10.77 -6.66
C LEU A 221 -0.40 -12.08 -7.41
N THR A 222 -0.58 -12.00 -8.73
CA THR A 222 -0.75 -13.17 -9.61
C THR A 222 0.45 -14.12 -9.51
N GLY A 223 1.68 -13.58 -9.46
CA GLY A 223 2.89 -14.37 -9.22
C GLY A 223 2.90 -15.09 -7.87
N SER A 224 2.46 -14.43 -6.79
CA SER A 224 2.33 -15.06 -5.47
C SER A 224 1.24 -16.13 -5.44
N LEU A 225 0.07 -15.88 -6.03
CA LEU A 225 -1.01 -16.85 -6.13
C LEU A 225 -0.59 -18.08 -6.95
N ASN A 226 0.06 -17.89 -8.09
CA ASN A 226 0.59 -18.98 -8.90
C ASN A 226 1.69 -19.79 -8.18
N ARG A 227 2.46 -19.19 -7.26
CA ARG A 227 3.37 -19.95 -6.39
C ARG A 227 2.62 -20.77 -5.36
N LEU A 228 1.59 -20.19 -4.73
CA LEU A 228 0.74 -20.89 -3.77
C LEU A 228 0.02 -22.08 -4.42
N LEU A 229 -0.58 -21.88 -5.59
CA LEU A 229 -1.25 -22.93 -6.38
C LEU A 229 -0.29 -24.06 -6.75
N ARG A 230 0.95 -23.74 -7.16
CA ARG A 230 1.97 -24.77 -7.43
C ARG A 230 2.34 -25.55 -6.17
N SER A 231 2.56 -24.85 -5.05
CA SER A 231 2.88 -25.46 -3.75
C SER A 231 1.77 -26.40 -3.28
N GLU A 232 0.50 -26.00 -3.42
CA GLU A 232 -0.65 -26.84 -3.07
C GLU A 232 -0.70 -28.11 -3.93
N ARG A 233 -0.53 -27.98 -5.25
CA ARG A 233 -0.52 -29.14 -6.16
C ARG A 233 0.62 -30.09 -5.88
N GLU A 234 1.83 -29.59 -5.67
CA GLU A 234 2.99 -30.40 -5.29
C GLU A 234 2.78 -31.09 -3.94
N GLN A 235 2.07 -30.46 -3.00
CA GLN A 235 1.72 -31.06 -1.73
C GLN A 235 0.67 -32.17 -1.91
N ARG A 236 -0.37 -31.91 -2.70
CA ARG A 236 -1.42 -32.89 -3.00
C ARG A 236 -0.88 -34.10 -3.74
N GLN A 237 0.03 -33.90 -4.70
CA GLN A 237 0.69 -35.00 -5.41
C GLN A 237 1.53 -35.84 -4.44
N ARG A 238 2.40 -35.20 -3.64
CA ARG A 238 3.20 -35.92 -2.64
C ARG A 238 2.34 -36.69 -1.64
N TYR A 239 1.21 -36.12 -1.21
CA TYR A 239 0.28 -36.80 -0.32
C TYR A 239 -0.31 -38.06 -0.97
N ARG A 240 -0.71 -38.00 -2.25
CA ARG A 240 -1.17 -39.18 -3.01
C ARG A 240 -0.07 -40.23 -3.14
N ASP A 241 1.13 -39.82 -3.55
CA ASP A 241 2.28 -40.74 -3.68
C ASP A 241 2.58 -41.43 -2.34
N SER A 242 2.48 -40.69 -1.22
CA SER A 242 2.73 -41.22 0.12
C SER A 242 1.63 -42.19 0.59
N LEU A 243 0.36 -41.93 0.22
CA LEU A 243 -0.73 -42.86 0.47
C LEU A 243 -0.59 -44.14 -0.35
N ASP A 244 -0.15 -44.04 -1.61
CA ASP A 244 0.09 -45.20 -2.47
C ASP A 244 1.25 -46.05 -1.93
N ASP A 245 2.35 -45.41 -1.52
CA ASP A 245 3.48 -46.07 -0.88
C ASP A 245 3.07 -46.78 0.42
N LEU A 246 2.28 -46.12 1.27
CA LEU A 246 1.78 -46.70 2.52
C LEU A 246 0.80 -47.86 2.26
N ALA A 247 -0.09 -47.73 1.28
CA ALA A 247 -0.99 -48.81 0.89
C ALA A 247 -0.22 -50.04 0.37
N HIS A 248 0.85 -49.83 -0.40
CA HIS A 248 1.70 -50.91 -0.89
C HIS A 248 2.51 -51.56 0.25
N SER A 249 3.06 -50.73 1.13
CA SER A 249 3.88 -51.18 2.25
C SER A 249 3.06 -51.99 3.27
N LEU A 250 1.78 -51.65 3.48
CA LEU A 250 0.87 -52.37 4.39
C LEU A 250 0.27 -53.65 3.78
N LYS A 251 0.04 -53.71 2.47
CA LYS A 251 -0.49 -54.93 1.81
C LYS A 251 0.40 -56.16 2.00
N THR A 252 1.70 -55.97 1.93
CA THR A 252 2.70 -57.05 2.00
C THR A 252 2.69 -57.76 3.37
N PRO A 253 2.82 -57.07 4.51
CA PRO A 253 2.73 -57.70 5.83
C PRO A 253 1.32 -58.21 6.14
N LEU A 254 0.25 -57.55 5.65
CA LEU A 254 -1.13 -58.05 5.82
C LEU A 254 -1.35 -59.42 5.14
N ALA A 255 -0.78 -59.61 3.95
CA ALA A 255 -0.83 -60.90 3.25
C ALA A 255 -0.06 -62.00 4.00
N VAL A 256 1.07 -61.65 4.64
CA VAL A 256 1.83 -62.57 5.50
C VAL A 256 1.04 -62.94 6.76
N LEU A 257 0.39 -61.97 7.40
CA LEU A 257 -0.47 -62.20 8.57
C LEU A 257 -1.66 -63.12 8.23
N GLN A 258 -2.28 -62.94 7.05
CA GLN A 258 -3.36 -63.82 6.57
C GLN A 258 -2.86 -65.25 6.34
N GLY A 259 -1.71 -65.45 5.69
CA GLY A 259 -1.15 -66.78 5.45
C GLY A 259 -0.71 -67.53 6.71
N VAL A 260 -0.19 -66.81 7.73
CA VAL A 260 0.13 -67.41 9.04
C VAL A 260 -1.13 -67.76 9.81
N GLY A 261 -2.17 -66.92 9.76
CA GLY A 261 -3.45 -67.17 10.44
C GLY A 261 -4.23 -68.39 9.90
N GLU A 262 -4.14 -68.68 8.60
CA GLU A 262 -4.72 -69.88 7.99
C GLU A 262 -4.01 -71.18 8.37
N SER A 263 -2.77 -71.09 8.88
CA SER A 263 -1.90 -72.22 9.21
C SER A 263 -1.78 -72.50 10.72
N MET A 264 -2.48 -71.74 11.56
CA MET A 264 -2.38 -71.84 13.02
C MET A 264 -3.15 -73.05 13.58
N GLU A 265 -2.44 -74.04 14.11
CA GLU A 265 -2.99 -74.98 15.10
C GLU A 265 -2.77 -74.46 16.53
N GLN A 266 -3.68 -74.82 17.46
CA GLN A 266 -3.68 -74.32 18.83
C GLN A 266 -2.44 -74.77 19.62
N GLY A 267 -1.46 -73.87 19.78
CA GLY A 267 -0.36 -74.05 20.75
C GLY A 267 1.00 -73.48 20.37
N ASP A 268 1.21 -73.00 19.14
CA ASP A 268 2.56 -72.70 18.66
C ASP A 268 3.04 -71.26 18.97
N ARG A 269 3.97 -71.14 19.92
CA ARG A 269 4.52 -69.85 20.39
C ARG A 269 5.41 -69.16 19.35
N GLU A 270 5.97 -69.89 18.38
CA GLU A 270 6.78 -69.28 17.32
C GLU A 270 5.95 -68.48 16.34
N GLN A 271 4.79 -68.99 15.93
CA GLN A 271 3.91 -68.32 14.96
C GLN A 271 3.29 -67.05 15.56
N ALA A 272 3.00 -67.03 16.87
CA ALA A 272 2.60 -65.83 17.59
C ALA A 272 3.70 -64.75 17.60
N ARG A 273 4.99 -65.14 17.71
CA ARG A 273 6.12 -64.19 17.62
C ARG A 273 6.28 -63.62 16.21
N VAL A 274 6.10 -64.43 15.18
CA VAL A 274 6.11 -63.98 13.78
C VAL A 274 4.99 -62.97 13.54
N LEU A 275 3.77 -63.26 14.01
CA LEU A 275 2.61 -62.37 13.93
C LEU A 275 2.90 -61.01 14.59
N GLN A 276 3.46 -61.03 15.80
CA GLN A 276 3.79 -59.82 16.55
C GLN A 276 4.89 -58.99 15.88
N SER A 277 5.91 -59.63 15.30
CA SER A 277 6.96 -58.94 14.54
C SER A 277 6.46 -58.25 13.26
N GLN A 278 5.43 -58.80 12.60
CA GLN A 278 4.82 -58.16 11.42
C GLN A 278 3.91 -57.00 11.81
N ILE A 279 3.19 -57.10 12.93
CA ILE A 279 2.40 -55.99 13.49
C ILE A 279 3.32 -54.83 13.87
N GLU A 280 4.47 -55.10 14.50
CA GLU A 280 5.47 -54.07 14.82
C GLU A 280 6.04 -53.41 13.55
N ARG A 281 6.32 -54.17 12.49
CA ARG A 281 6.75 -53.62 11.19
C ARG A 281 5.70 -52.71 10.55
N MET A 282 4.42 -53.09 10.63
CA MET A 282 3.33 -52.26 10.12
C MET A 282 3.21 -50.95 10.93
N SER A 283 3.31 -51.02 12.26
CA SER A 283 3.32 -49.82 13.11
C SER A 283 4.48 -48.89 12.73
N GLN A 284 5.69 -49.43 12.55
CA GLN A 284 6.87 -48.66 12.15
C GLN A 284 6.71 -47.96 10.79
N GLN A 285 6.07 -48.62 9.81
CA GLN A 285 5.80 -48.00 8.51
C GLN A 285 4.76 -46.89 8.59
N ILE A 286 3.73 -47.06 9.44
CA ILE A 286 2.71 -46.03 9.67
C ILE A 286 3.33 -44.82 10.38
N ASP A 287 4.10 -45.06 11.44
CA ASP A 287 4.79 -44.00 12.18
C ASP A 287 5.76 -43.23 11.26
N TYR A 288 6.54 -43.92 10.43
CA TYR A 288 7.44 -43.31 9.46
C TYR A 288 6.72 -42.43 8.42
N GLN A 289 5.58 -42.88 7.88
CA GLN A 289 4.83 -42.09 6.90
C GLN A 289 4.09 -40.91 7.55
N LEU A 290 3.60 -41.06 8.78
CA LEU A 290 3.05 -39.95 9.56
C LEU A 290 4.11 -38.89 9.88
N GLN A 291 5.33 -39.32 10.19
CA GLN A 291 6.47 -38.43 10.46
C GLN A 291 6.94 -37.71 9.19
N ARG A 292 6.96 -38.39 8.04
CA ARG A 292 7.25 -37.75 6.75
C ARG A 292 6.20 -36.71 6.34
N ALA A 293 4.93 -36.94 6.70
CA ALA A 293 3.87 -35.96 6.49
C ALA A 293 3.94 -34.77 7.47
N SER A 294 4.50 -34.95 8.67
CA SER A 294 4.65 -33.90 9.69
C SER A 294 5.89 -33.02 9.48
N LEU A 295 6.95 -33.55 8.86
CA LEU A 295 8.14 -32.82 8.42
C LEU A 295 7.82 -31.91 7.21
N ARG A 296 6.99 -30.89 7.45
CA ARG A 296 6.69 -29.82 6.49
C ARG A 296 7.97 -29.02 6.27
N LYS A 297 8.45 -28.92 5.02
CA LYS A 297 9.35 -27.83 4.59
C LYS A 297 8.59 -26.51 4.71
N SER A 298 8.61 -25.93 5.90
CA SER A 298 8.07 -24.60 6.20
C SER A 298 9.04 -23.54 5.68
N GLY A 299 9.19 -23.47 4.35
CA GLY A 299 10.15 -22.58 3.67
C GLY A 299 9.81 -21.09 3.73
N LEU A 300 8.94 -20.64 4.64
CA LEU A 300 8.44 -19.26 4.69
C LEU A 300 8.48 -18.61 6.07
N VAL A 301 8.79 -19.33 7.15
CA VAL A 301 8.90 -18.75 8.50
C VAL A 301 10.21 -19.20 9.14
N ARG A 302 11.15 -18.27 9.32
CA ARG A 302 12.37 -18.48 10.12
C ARG A 302 11.96 -18.63 11.59
N HIS A 303 11.59 -19.83 12.01
CA HIS A 303 11.35 -20.14 13.41
C HIS A 303 12.69 -20.10 14.16
N GLN A 304 12.71 -19.43 15.31
CA GLN A 304 13.82 -19.44 16.26
C GLN A 304 13.28 -19.90 17.60
N VAL A 305 13.88 -20.95 18.15
CA VAL A 305 13.43 -21.55 19.41
C VAL A 305 14.49 -21.33 20.48
N GLU A 306 14.06 -20.93 21.68
CA GLU A 306 14.94 -20.78 22.83
C GLU A 306 15.38 -22.16 23.34
N LEU A 307 16.69 -22.39 23.37
CA LEU A 307 17.27 -23.72 23.60
C LEU A 307 17.16 -24.15 25.08
N LYS A 308 17.33 -23.20 26.00
CA LYS A 308 17.44 -23.48 27.44
C LYS A 308 16.19 -24.14 28.05
N PRO A 309 14.96 -23.62 27.87
CA PRO A 309 13.77 -24.25 28.44
C PRO A 309 13.53 -25.67 27.93
N LEU A 310 13.93 -25.93 26.68
CA LEU A 310 13.74 -27.20 26.00
C LEU A 310 14.73 -28.25 26.54
N LEU A 311 16.00 -27.88 26.70
CA LEU A 311 17.01 -28.73 27.35
C LEU A 311 16.68 -28.99 28.82
N ASP A 312 16.26 -27.97 29.58
CA ASP A 312 15.85 -28.15 30.98
C ASP A 312 14.74 -29.20 31.11
N SER A 313 13.74 -29.15 30.21
CA SER A 313 12.65 -30.13 30.18
C SER A 313 13.13 -31.54 29.82
N LEU A 314 13.92 -31.69 28.75
CA LEU A 314 14.44 -32.99 28.30
C LEU A 314 15.39 -33.62 29.34
N CYS A 315 16.35 -32.86 29.85
CA CYS A 315 17.29 -33.33 30.87
C CYS A 315 16.56 -33.70 32.17
N SER A 316 15.55 -32.93 32.60
CA SER A 316 14.75 -33.29 33.78
C SER A 316 13.97 -34.59 33.62
N THR A 317 13.54 -34.90 32.40
CA THR A 317 12.80 -36.13 32.07
C THR A 317 13.77 -37.32 32.01
N LEU A 318 14.88 -37.18 31.30
CA LEU A 318 15.90 -38.23 31.18
C LEU A 318 16.59 -38.52 32.51
N ALA A 319 16.80 -37.52 33.37
CA ALA A 319 17.32 -37.73 34.73
C ALA A 319 16.38 -38.57 35.61
N LYS A 320 15.07 -38.54 35.36
CA LYS A 320 14.11 -39.43 36.05
C LYS A 320 14.17 -40.86 35.50
N VAL A 321 14.29 -41.01 34.19
CA VAL A 321 14.37 -42.33 33.52
C VAL A 321 15.66 -43.05 33.88
N TYR A 322 16.80 -42.35 33.88
CA TYR A 322 18.13 -42.90 34.14
C TYR A 322 18.64 -42.55 35.55
N ARG A 323 17.72 -42.46 36.53
CA ARG A 323 18.01 -42.02 37.90
C ARG A 323 19.13 -42.81 38.58
N ASP A 324 19.20 -44.11 38.30
CA ASP A 324 20.15 -45.02 38.92
C ASP A 324 21.60 -44.78 38.46
N LYS A 325 21.80 -44.22 37.26
CA LYS A 325 23.13 -43.85 36.73
C LYS A 325 23.71 -42.58 37.36
N ARG A 326 22.87 -41.70 37.94
CA ARG A 326 23.27 -40.39 38.49
C ARG A 326 24.06 -39.53 37.51
N VAL A 327 23.56 -39.43 36.27
CA VAL A 327 24.20 -38.65 35.20
C VAL A 327 24.25 -37.16 35.57
N GLU A 328 25.44 -36.57 35.53
CA GLU A 328 25.66 -35.13 35.68
C GLU A 328 25.62 -34.46 34.30
N VAL A 329 24.72 -33.47 34.15
CA VAL A 329 24.59 -32.71 32.90
C VAL A 329 25.15 -31.31 33.06
N SER A 330 26.06 -30.95 32.16
CA SER A 330 26.59 -29.59 32.04
C SER A 330 26.02 -28.90 30.79
N LEU A 331 25.42 -27.72 30.98
CA LEU A 331 24.85 -26.90 29.90
C LEU A 331 25.73 -25.65 29.71
N ASP A 332 26.59 -25.66 28.70
CA ASP A 332 27.42 -24.52 28.30
C ASP A 332 26.75 -23.76 27.15
N ILE A 333 25.64 -23.09 27.47
CA ILE A 333 24.82 -22.36 26.50
C ILE A 333 24.54 -20.92 26.97
N PRO A 334 24.59 -19.92 26.06
CA PRO A 334 24.14 -18.57 26.38
C PRO A 334 22.68 -18.54 26.86
N ALA A 335 22.34 -17.65 27.81
CA ALA A 335 21.00 -17.59 28.39
C ALA A 335 19.88 -17.31 27.37
N LEU A 336 20.19 -16.61 26.27
CA LEU A 336 19.28 -16.28 25.17
C LEU A 336 19.63 -17.04 23.88
N ALA A 337 20.24 -18.22 24.02
CA ALA A 337 20.57 -19.10 22.90
C ALA A 337 19.34 -19.48 22.08
N ARG A 338 19.38 -19.19 20.78
CA ARG A 338 18.31 -19.52 19.82
C ARG A 338 18.86 -20.35 18.67
N VAL A 339 18.09 -21.36 18.29
CA VAL A 339 18.42 -22.27 17.17
C VAL A 339 17.40 -22.07 16.05
N PRO A 340 17.82 -21.95 14.78
CA PRO A 340 16.94 -21.71 13.64
C PRO A 340 16.20 -22.99 13.18
N MET A 341 15.44 -23.61 14.10
CA MET A 341 14.62 -24.79 13.83
C MET A 341 13.22 -24.62 14.41
N GLU A 342 12.24 -25.37 13.88
CA GLU A 342 10.93 -25.47 14.50
C GLU A 342 11.01 -26.27 15.82
N GLN A 343 10.16 -25.91 16.79
CA GLN A 343 10.22 -26.48 18.14
C GLN A 343 10.06 -28.01 18.17
N GLY A 344 9.16 -28.56 17.34
CA GLY A 344 8.95 -30.01 17.24
C GLY A 344 10.18 -30.74 16.72
N ALA A 345 10.78 -30.25 15.63
CA ALA A 345 11.99 -30.83 15.05
C ALA A 345 13.19 -30.74 16.00
N LEU A 346 13.36 -29.60 16.68
CA LEU A 346 14.42 -29.44 17.69
C LEU A 346 14.23 -30.37 18.89
N LEU A 347 12.99 -30.54 19.37
CA LEU A 347 12.66 -31.47 20.47
C LEU A 347 12.98 -32.91 20.10
N GLU A 348 12.62 -33.32 18.89
CA GLU A 348 12.86 -34.68 18.40
C GLU A 348 14.35 -34.96 18.16
N LEU A 349 15.06 -34.01 17.56
CA LEU A 349 16.51 -34.10 17.37
C LEU A 349 17.26 -34.18 18.71
N LEU A 350 16.96 -33.27 19.65
CA LEU A 350 17.61 -33.26 20.96
C LEU A 350 17.20 -34.46 21.80
N GLY A 351 15.94 -34.89 21.72
CA GLY A 351 15.46 -36.08 22.43
C GLY A 351 16.25 -37.31 22.05
N ASN A 352 16.42 -37.56 20.75
CA ASN A 352 17.18 -38.71 20.25
C ASN A 352 18.67 -38.65 20.63
N LEU A 353 19.31 -37.48 20.50
CA LEU A 353 20.73 -37.34 20.84
C LEU A 353 20.98 -37.45 22.35
N LEU A 354 20.15 -36.80 23.17
CA LEU A 354 20.30 -36.85 24.63
C LEU A 354 19.93 -38.22 25.19
N GLU A 355 18.89 -38.88 24.67
CA GLU A 355 18.58 -40.24 25.08
C GLU A 355 19.76 -41.17 24.80
N ASN A 356 20.38 -41.05 23.62
CA ASN A 356 21.57 -41.81 23.29
C ASN A 356 22.74 -41.51 24.24
N ALA A 357 22.99 -40.24 24.55
CA ALA A 357 24.04 -39.82 25.49
C ALA A 357 23.79 -40.39 26.90
N TYR A 358 22.59 -40.25 27.45
CA TYR A 358 22.22 -40.81 28.77
C TYR A 358 22.35 -42.34 28.81
N ARG A 359 21.96 -43.01 27.73
CA ARG A 359 22.06 -44.46 27.63
C ARG A 359 23.50 -44.95 27.62
N LEU A 360 24.42 -44.27 26.93
CA LEU A 360 25.78 -44.73 26.70
C LEU A 360 26.85 -44.13 27.62
N CYS A 361 26.59 -42.96 28.24
CA CYS A 361 27.52 -42.31 29.17
C CYS A 361 27.86 -43.20 30.38
N LEU A 362 29.04 -42.98 30.97
CA LEU A 362 29.43 -43.53 32.26
C LEU A 362 28.83 -42.70 33.40
N GLY A 363 28.73 -41.38 33.22
CA GLY A 363 28.11 -40.50 34.21
C GLY A 363 28.05 -39.02 33.83
N GLN A 364 28.60 -38.60 32.69
CA GLN A 364 28.65 -37.19 32.30
C GLN A 364 28.10 -36.96 30.89
N VAL A 365 27.27 -35.93 30.77
CA VAL A 365 26.80 -35.41 29.49
C VAL A 365 27.02 -33.90 29.45
N ARG A 366 27.50 -33.39 28.32
CA ARG A 366 27.65 -31.95 28.08
C ARG A 366 26.90 -31.54 26.84
N VAL A 367 26.16 -30.44 26.95
CA VAL A 367 25.56 -29.76 25.80
C VAL A 367 26.15 -28.37 25.71
N SER A 368 26.70 -28.01 24.55
CA SER A 368 27.27 -26.68 24.32
C SER A 368 26.75 -26.06 23.03
N LEU A 369 26.66 -24.74 23.01
CA LEU A 369 26.29 -23.97 21.82
C LEU A 369 27.31 -22.87 21.58
N ARG A 370 28.01 -22.93 20.44
CA ARG A 370 29.02 -21.96 20.04
C ARG A 370 28.55 -21.19 18.82
N GLN A 371 28.67 -19.88 18.87
CA GLN A 371 28.36 -19.01 17.74
C GLN A 371 29.62 -18.31 17.26
N SER A 372 29.94 -18.50 15.98
CA SER A 372 31.01 -17.82 15.25
C SER A 372 30.42 -17.03 14.08
N PRO A 373 31.15 -16.08 13.47
CA PRO A 373 30.67 -15.39 12.27
C PRO A 373 30.28 -16.39 11.17
N GLY A 374 29.00 -16.43 10.82
CA GLY A 374 28.45 -17.32 9.78
C GLY A 374 28.20 -18.77 10.19
N LEU A 375 28.42 -19.15 11.46
CA LEU A 375 28.29 -20.54 11.92
C LEU A 375 27.71 -20.62 13.34
N LEU A 376 26.66 -21.41 13.52
CA LEU A 376 26.15 -21.81 14.82
C LEU A 376 26.36 -23.32 14.99
N GLU A 377 27.12 -23.71 16.00
CA GLU A 377 27.43 -25.11 16.29
C GLU A 377 26.79 -25.55 17.62
N LEU A 378 25.91 -26.54 17.55
CA LEU A 378 25.32 -27.22 18.70
C LEU A 378 26.02 -28.57 18.89
N CYS A 379 26.55 -28.82 20.08
CA CYS A 379 27.29 -30.04 20.39
C CYS A 379 26.68 -30.79 21.57
N VAL A 380 26.49 -32.10 21.43
CA VAL A 380 26.11 -33.03 22.51
C VAL A 380 27.24 -34.04 22.70
N GLU A 381 27.77 -34.10 23.91
CA GLU A 381 28.95 -34.88 24.27
C GLU A 381 28.66 -35.82 25.45
N ASP A 382 29.27 -37.01 25.45
CA ASP A 382 29.22 -37.97 26.56
C ASP A 382 30.62 -38.52 26.93
N ASP A 383 30.71 -39.16 28.09
CA ASP A 383 31.90 -39.86 28.62
C ASP A 383 31.84 -41.39 28.42
N GLY A 384 31.02 -41.87 27.47
CA GLY A 384 30.84 -43.29 27.17
C GLY A 384 31.98 -43.93 26.36
N PRO A 385 31.77 -45.10 25.76
CA PRO A 385 32.81 -45.82 25.01
C PRO A 385 33.20 -45.16 23.67
N GLY A 386 32.52 -44.09 23.27
CA GLY A 386 32.75 -43.40 22.00
C GLY A 386 32.34 -44.24 20.78
N VAL A 387 32.75 -43.78 19.60
CA VAL A 387 32.49 -44.48 18.32
C VAL A 387 33.80 -44.62 17.54
N PRO A 388 34.20 -45.84 17.17
CA PRO A 388 35.38 -46.09 16.33
C PRO A 388 35.33 -45.32 15.00
N PRO A 389 36.44 -44.71 14.52
CA PRO A 389 36.44 -43.87 13.31
C PRO A 389 35.86 -44.55 12.06
N ASP A 390 36.12 -45.84 11.90
CA ASP A 390 35.65 -46.70 10.80
C ASP A 390 34.13 -46.94 10.80
N GLN A 391 33.46 -46.63 11.90
CA GLN A 391 32.03 -46.87 12.10
C GLN A 391 31.21 -45.58 12.13
N ARG A 392 31.85 -44.40 12.23
CA ARG A 392 31.16 -43.11 12.39
C ARG A 392 30.23 -42.79 11.22
N GLU A 393 30.70 -42.97 9.99
CA GLU A 393 29.89 -42.73 8.79
C GLU A 393 28.74 -43.74 8.68
N ARG A 394 28.97 -45.00 9.05
CA ARG A 394 27.99 -46.09 8.92
C ARG A 394 26.83 -45.98 9.90
N ILE A 395 27.05 -45.51 11.13
CA ILE A 395 25.95 -45.33 12.11
C ILE A 395 25.06 -44.15 11.72
N LEU A 396 25.61 -43.18 10.99
CA LEU A 396 24.86 -42.08 10.39
C LEU A 396 24.10 -42.53 9.14
N GLU A 397 24.32 -43.75 8.63
CA GLU A 397 23.55 -44.32 7.53
C GLU A 397 22.36 -45.15 8.04
N ARG A 398 21.31 -45.23 7.22
CA ARG A 398 20.02 -45.81 7.63
C ARG A 398 20.15 -47.28 8.03
N GLY A 399 19.81 -47.59 9.29
CA GLY A 399 19.41 -48.92 9.73
C GLY A 399 20.52 -49.88 10.18
N GLU A 400 21.78 -49.45 10.29
CA GLU A 400 22.86 -50.31 10.83
C GLU A 400 23.08 -50.08 12.34
N ARG A 401 22.99 -51.17 13.12
CA ARG A 401 23.30 -51.20 14.57
C ARG A 401 24.74 -51.69 14.77
N LEU A 402 25.50 -51.05 15.67
CA LEU A 402 26.76 -51.61 16.17
C LEU A 402 26.55 -52.69 17.24
N ASP A 403 25.55 -52.52 18.11
CA ASP A 403 25.33 -53.44 19.22
C ASP A 403 24.07 -54.28 19.02
N ARG A 404 24.24 -55.59 18.88
CA ARG A 404 23.13 -56.58 18.83
C ARG A 404 22.57 -56.94 20.20
N GLN A 405 23.19 -56.52 21.31
CA GLN A 405 22.91 -57.07 22.64
C GLN A 405 21.97 -56.25 23.55
N HIS A 406 21.63 -55.01 23.22
CA HIS A 406 20.73 -54.18 24.04
C HIS A 406 19.41 -53.85 23.31
N PRO A 407 18.25 -53.83 24.02
CA PRO A 407 16.96 -53.44 23.42
C PRO A 407 16.93 -51.91 23.23
N GLY A 408 16.84 -51.46 21.99
CA GLY A 408 16.73 -50.05 21.61
C GLY A 408 16.49 -49.93 20.10
N GLN A 409 15.63 -49.01 19.68
CA GLN A 409 14.97 -49.05 18.38
C GLN A 409 15.85 -48.74 17.16
N GLY A 410 17.10 -48.27 17.30
CA GLY A 410 18.03 -48.00 16.18
C GLY A 410 17.58 -46.91 15.18
N ILE A 411 16.39 -46.33 15.39
CA ILE A 411 15.75 -45.32 14.55
C ILE A 411 16.27 -43.90 14.86
N GLY A 412 16.70 -43.66 16.10
CA GLY A 412 16.94 -42.30 16.60
C GLY A 412 17.97 -41.49 15.81
N LEU A 413 19.10 -42.08 15.42
CA LEU A 413 20.14 -41.33 14.71
C LEU A 413 19.82 -41.11 13.22
N ALA A 414 19.06 -42.01 12.60
CA ALA A 414 18.55 -41.82 11.25
C ALA A 414 17.53 -40.66 11.20
N VAL A 415 16.67 -40.54 12.23
CA VAL A 415 15.75 -39.40 12.38
C VAL A 415 16.52 -38.09 12.57
N VAL A 416 17.59 -38.09 13.38
CA VAL A 416 18.44 -36.91 13.57
C VAL A 416 19.05 -36.45 12.24
N LYS A 417 19.54 -37.39 11.41
CA LYS A 417 20.08 -37.06 10.08
C LYS A 417 19.01 -36.51 9.14
N ASP A 418 17.85 -37.16 9.04
CA ASP A 418 16.75 -36.71 8.19
C ASP A 418 16.26 -35.29 8.59
N ILE A 419 16.25 -34.98 9.91
CA ILE A 419 15.96 -33.62 10.40
C ILE A 419 17.06 -32.66 9.96
N ILE A 420 18.33 -32.98 10.21
CA ILE A 420 19.47 -32.08 9.90
C ILE A 420 19.55 -31.76 8.40
N ASP A 421 19.38 -32.76 7.54
CA ASP A 421 19.35 -32.61 6.08
C ASP A 421 18.19 -31.70 5.62
N SER A 422 17.08 -31.65 6.37
CA SER A 422 15.93 -30.79 6.04
C SER A 422 16.16 -29.31 6.36
N TYR A 423 17.13 -28.99 7.23
CA TYR A 423 17.49 -27.64 7.67
C TYR A 423 18.80 -27.13 7.05
N ASP A 424 19.34 -27.82 6.03
CA ASP A 424 20.63 -27.51 5.41
C ASP A 424 21.78 -27.39 6.45
N ALA A 425 21.68 -28.15 7.54
CA ALA A 425 22.69 -28.23 8.58
C ALA A 425 23.60 -29.43 8.35
N GLU A 426 24.78 -29.44 8.99
CA GLU A 426 25.76 -30.51 8.84
C GLU A 426 25.92 -31.26 10.17
N LEU A 427 25.74 -32.58 10.16
CA LEU A 427 25.99 -33.45 11.31
C LEU A 427 27.37 -34.08 11.20
N SER A 428 28.20 -33.93 12.23
CA SER A 428 29.46 -34.64 12.35
C SER A 428 29.58 -35.36 13.69
N LEU A 429 30.25 -36.51 13.67
CA LEU A 429 30.52 -37.32 14.84
C LEU A 429 32.04 -37.37 15.06
N GLY A 430 32.46 -37.08 16.28
CA GLY A 430 33.87 -37.12 16.67
C GLY A 430 34.07 -37.59 18.10
N ASP A 431 35.32 -37.51 18.55
CA ASP A 431 35.69 -37.81 19.92
C ASP A 431 35.33 -36.63 20.83
N SER A 432 34.81 -36.97 22.01
CA SER A 432 34.50 -36.02 23.09
C SER A 432 35.73 -35.81 23.98
N PRO A 433 36.00 -34.57 24.44
CA PRO A 433 36.98 -34.32 25.50
C PRO A 433 36.66 -35.03 26.82
N LEU A 434 35.42 -35.50 27.00
CA LEU A 434 34.99 -36.31 28.14
C LEU A 434 35.38 -37.79 28.01
N GLY A 435 35.86 -38.23 26.84
CA GLY A 435 36.30 -39.60 26.56
C GLY A 435 35.34 -40.43 25.70
N GLY A 436 34.10 -39.97 25.49
CA GLY A 436 33.09 -40.65 24.68
C GLY A 436 32.85 -40.03 23.31
N ALA A 437 31.57 -39.95 22.90
CA ALA A 437 31.19 -39.43 21.59
C ALA A 437 30.80 -37.94 21.63
N ALA A 438 31.07 -37.21 20.55
CA ALA A 438 30.64 -35.83 20.34
C ALA A 438 29.86 -35.69 19.03
N PHE A 439 28.56 -35.40 19.13
CA PHE A 439 27.69 -35.09 18.00
C PHE A 439 27.63 -33.57 17.81
N ARG A 440 28.18 -33.08 16.68
CA ARG A 440 28.22 -31.65 16.35
C ARG A 440 27.29 -31.35 15.19
N ILE A 441 26.44 -30.36 15.38
CA ILE A 441 25.45 -29.90 14.39
C ILE A 441 25.80 -28.47 14.03
N ALA A 442 26.16 -28.26 12.77
CA ALA A 442 26.59 -26.97 12.24
C ALA A 442 25.50 -26.35 11.35
N PHE A 443 24.98 -25.19 11.76
CA PHE A 443 24.08 -24.35 10.97
C PHE A 443 24.87 -23.22 10.32
N ARG A 444 24.85 -23.13 9.00
CA ARG A 444 25.43 -21.99 8.26
C ARG A 444 24.47 -20.81 8.34
N LEU A 445 24.93 -19.70 8.89
CA LEU A 445 24.16 -18.46 9.04
C LEU A 445 24.58 -17.50 7.92
N ASP A 446 23.70 -17.29 6.93
CA ASP A 446 23.88 -16.27 5.88
C ASP A 446 23.69 -14.83 6.39
#